data_AF-A0AA35D6D8-F1
#
_entry.id   AF-A0AA35D6D8-F1
#
_cell.length_a   1.000
_cell.length_b   1.000
_cell.length_c   1.000
_cell.angle_alpha   90.00
_cell.angle_beta   90.00
_cell.angle_gamma   90.00
#
_symmetry.space_group_name_H-M   'P 1'
#
loop_
_entity.id
_entity.type
_entity.pdbx_description
1 polymer ?
#
loop_
_entity_poly.entity_id
_entity_poly.type
_entity_poly.pdbx_seq_one_letter_code
_entity_poly.pdbx_strand_id
1 'polypeptide(L)'
;MTPEEIQAMAKGLAEGQALGYVLSAVAGGVAAYFGAYLAERGKNRATKEDIRFITQEVEEAKDVFQRGLSDLNAHHQLRMVAAERRIQAHQEAYTLYCELLDAMQESEEGWSEIYSRTKDWYKKNNLYLGPETRLAFMVSIQGCERYRILRATADHTVLDEIRKEEIQRIFPILFHEVQLPSISERSNPL
;
A
#
# COMPACT_ATOMS: atom_id res chain seq x y z
N MET A 1 -63.98 -17.55 58.76
CA MET A 1 -64.69 -18.53 57.92
C MET A 1 -65.93 -18.96 58.67
N THR A 2 -67.10 -18.47 58.29
CA THR A 2 -68.37 -18.78 58.96
C THR A 2 -68.93 -20.12 58.47
N PRO A 3 -69.79 -20.81 59.24
CA PRO A 3 -70.36 -22.11 58.85
C PRO A 3 -71.09 -22.08 57.50
N GLU A 4 -71.65 -20.93 57.14
CA GLU A 4 -72.35 -20.70 55.86
C GLU A 4 -71.39 -20.64 54.66
N GLU A 5 -70.19 -20.10 54.83
CA GLU A 5 -69.15 -20.08 53.80
C GLU A 5 -68.63 -21.49 53.48
N ILE A 6 -68.56 -22.36 54.50
CA ILE A 6 -68.12 -23.74 54.36
C ILE A 6 -69.18 -24.58 53.61
N GLN A 7 -70.48 -24.35 53.87
CA GLN A 7 -71.56 -25.01 53.13
C GLN A 7 -71.71 -24.51 51.69
N ALA A 8 -71.53 -23.21 51.44
CA ALA A 8 -71.55 -22.64 50.09
C ALA A 8 -70.38 -23.19 49.25
N MET A 9 -69.19 -23.31 49.85
CA MET A 9 -68.01 -23.91 49.20
C MET A 9 -68.19 -25.41 48.93
N ALA A 10 -68.82 -26.16 49.84
CA ALA A 10 -69.14 -27.57 49.65
C ALA A 10 -70.21 -27.81 48.57
N LYS A 11 -71.22 -26.93 48.46
CA LYS A 11 -72.28 -27.02 47.44
C LYS A 11 -71.77 -26.68 46.04
N GLY A 12 -70.92 -25.66 45.91
CA GLY A 12 -70.22 -25.35 44.65
C GLY A 12 -69.27 -26.47 44.18
N LEU A 13 -68.73 -27.26 45.12
CA LEU A 13 -67.96 -28.47 44.81
C LEU A 13 -68.83 -29.62 44.24
N ALA A 14 -70.06 -29.76 44.73
CA ALA A 14 -71.02 -30.79 44.30
C ALA A 14 -71.77 -30.43 43.00
N GLU A 15 -71.92 -29.15 42.67
CA GLU A 15 -72.62 -28.65 41.46
C GLU A 15 -71.72 -28.46 40.22
N GLY A 16 -70.46 -28.93 40.26
CA GLY A 16 -69.55 -28.89 39.12
C GLY A 16 -68.76 -27.58 38.93
N GLN A 17 -68.93 -26.57 39.80
CA GLN A 17 -68.18 -25.32 39.74
C GLN A 17 -66.69 -25.50 40.09
N ALA A 18 -66.36 -26.45 40.98
CA ALA A 18 -64.96 -26.80 41.27
C ALA A 18 -64.21 -27.30 40.01
N LEU A 19 -64.90 -28.00 39.11
CA LEU A 19 -64.35 -28.48 37.85
C LEU A 19 -64.03 -27.30 36.91
N GLY A 20 -64.86 -26.24 36.94
CA GLY A 20 -64.61 -24.97 36.24
C GLY A 20 -63.39 -24.19 36.77
N TYR A 21 -63.19 -24.16 38.10
CA TYR A 21 -61.99 -23.53 38.70
C TYR A 21 -60.71 -24.30 38.36
N VAL A 22 -60.75 -25.63 38.36
CA VAL A 22 -59.59 -26.46 37.96
C VAL A 22 -59.30 -26.29 36.47
N LEU A 23 -60.32 -26.33 35.61
CA LEU A 23 -60.16 -26.09 34.17
C LEU A 23 -59.60 -24.70 33.86
N SER A 24 -60.08 -23.66 34.55
CA SER A 24 -59.56 -22.30 34.37
C SER A 24 -58.14 -22.13 34.91
N ALA A 25 -57.79 -22.78 36.03
CA ALA A 25 -56.41 -22.80 36.53
C ALA A 25 -55.46 -23.52 35.56
N VAL A 26 -55.88 -24.67 35.00
CA VAL A 26 -55.12 -25.40 33.98
C VAL A 26 -54.99 -24.56 32.71
N ALA A 27 -56.08 -23.99 32.21
CA ALA A 27 -56.06 -23.11 31.04
C ALA A 27 -55.17 -21.88 31.25
N GLY A 28 -55.21 -21.27 32.43
CA GLY A 28 -54.35 -20.15 32.82
C GLY A 28 -52.87 -20.55 32.90
N GLY A 29 -52.57 -21.73 33.45
CA GLY A 29 -51.22 -22.29 33.49
C GLY A 29 -50.66 -22.57 32.09
N VAL A 30 -51.48 -23.14 31.19
CA VAL A 30 -51.11 -23.35 29.79
C VAL A 30 -50.88 -22.02 29.07
N ALA A 31 -51.76 -21.03 29.26
CA ALA A 31 -51.60 -19.70 28.67
C ALA A 31 -50.33 -19.00 29.17
N ALA A 32 -50.03 -19.08 30.47
CA ALA A 32 -48.81 -18.53 31.06
C ALA A 32 -47.54 -19.22 30.52
N TYR A 33 -47.55 -20.55 30.39
CA TYR A 33 -46.46 -21.33 29.82
C TYR A 33 -46.21 -20.94 28.35
N PHE A 34 -47.26 -20.88 27.52
CA PHE A 34 -47.12 -20.46 26.12
C PHE A 34 -46.65 -19.00 26.01
N GLY A 35 -47.12 -18.11 26.88
CA GLY A 35 -46.66 -16.73 26.95
C GLY A 35 -45.16 -16.63 27.27
N ALA A 36 -44.68 -17.37 28.28
CA ALA A 36 -43.28 -17.44 28.64
C ALA A 36 -42.42 -18.04 27.51
N TYR A 37 -42.89 -19.13 26.88
CA TYR A 37 -42.19 -19.77 25.76
C TYR A 37 -42.05 -18.83 24.54
N LEU A 38 -43.12 -18.14 24.17
CA LEU A 38 -43.10 -17.17 23.07
C LEU A 38 -42.18 -15.98 23.38
N ALA A 39 -42.17 -15.51 24.63
CA ALA A 39 -41.27 -14.45 25.07
C ALA A 39 -39.79 -14.88 24.98
N GLU A 40 -39.45 -16.09 25.43
CA GLU A 40 -38.10 -16.66 25.36
C GLU A 40 -37.64 -16.82 23.90
N ARG A 41 -38.53 -17.35 23.03
CA ARG A 41 -38.30 -17.49 21.59
C ARG A 41 -38.11 -16.13 20.91
N GLY A 42 -38.89 -15.13 21.29
CA GLY A 42 -38.78 -13.76 20.79
C GLY A 42 -37.44 -13.13 21.15
N LYS A 43 -37.02 -13.23 22.41
CA LYS A 43 -35.70 -12.78 22.88
C LYS A 43 -34.56 -13.45 22.12
N ASN A 44 -34.61 -14.78 22.00
CA ASN A 44 -33.60 -15.54 21.27
C ASN A 44 -33.51 -15.17 19.79
N ARG A 45 -34.63 -14.76 19.18
CA ARG A 45 -34.65 -14.28 17.79
C ARG A 45 -34.04 -12.89 17.69
N ALA A 46 -34.41 -11.96 18.57
CA ALA A 46 -33.83 -10.62 18.62
C ALA A 46 -32.31 -10.67 18.82
N THR A 47 -31.82 -11.48 19.77
CA THR A 47 -30.38 -11.69 19.99
C THR A 47 -29.66 -12.26 18.76
N LYS A 48 -30.30 -13.20 18.03
CA LYS A 48 -29.71 -13.73 16.78
C LYS A 48 -29.64 -12.67 15.69
N GLU A 49 -30.66 -11.83 15.59
CA GLU A 49 -30.69 -10.72 14.62
C GLU A 49 -29.63 -9.67 14.98
N ASP A 50 -29.47 -9.31 16.26
CA ASP A 50 -28.43 -8.40 16.75
C ASP A 50 -27.02 -8.94 16.49
N ILE A 51 -26.77 -10.22 16.82
CA ILE A 51 -25.46 -10.86 16.55
C ILE A 51 -25.17 -10.85 15.06
N ARG A 52 -26.17 -11.13 14.21
CA ARG A 52 -26.00 -11.10 12.76
C ARG A 52 -25.63 -9.70 12.28
N PHE A 53 -26.32 -8.67 12.77
CA PHE A 53 -26.04 -7.29 12.41
C PHE A 53 -24.61 -6.89 12.82
N ILE A 54 -24.23 -7.15 14.07
CA ILE A 54 -22.87 -6.90 14.56
C ILE A 54 -21.82 -7.64 13.72
N THR A 55 -22.10 -8.90 13.36
CA THR A 55 -21.18 -9.69 12.54
C THR A 55 -21.00 -9.06 11.16
N GLN A 56 -22.07 -8.59 10.54
CA GLN A 56 -22.02 -7.92 9.24
C GLN A 56 -21.20 -6.64 9.30
N GLU A 57 -21.44 -5.78 10.30
CA GLU A 57 -20.67 -4.55 10.51
C GLU A 57 -19.17 -4.84 10.74
N VAL A 58 -18.85 -5.89 11.51
CA VAL A 58 -17.45 -6.29 11.75
C VAL A 58 -16.79 -6.80 10.46
N GLU A 59 -17.49 -7.61 9.66
CA GLU A 59 -16.96 -8.10 8.39
C GLU A 59 -16.80 -6.98 7.36
N GLU A 60 -17.73 -6.03 7.30
CA GLU A 60 -17.61 -4.84 6.45
C GLU A 60 -16.43 -3.97 6.88
N ALA A 61 -16.27 -3.72 8.18
CA ALA A 61 -15.11 -2.98 8.71
C ALA A 61 -13.79 -3.70 8.36
N LYS A 62 -13.72 -5.02 8.55
CA LYS A 62 -12.54 -5.83 8.17
C LYS A 62 -12.24 -5.73 6.69
N ASP A 63 -13.24 -5.82 5.83
CA ASP A 63 -13.08 -5.73 4.38
C ASP A 63 -12.53 -4.35 3.96
N VAL A 64 -13.06 -3.26 4.52
CA VAL A 64 -12.52 -1.91 4.32
C VAL A 64 -11.05 -1.83 4.74
N PHE A 65 -10.70 -2.33 5.93
CA PHE A 65 -9.32 -2.36 6.40
C PHE A 65 -8.40 -3.20 5.50
N GLN A 66 -8.85 -4.38 5.07
CA GLN A 66 -8.07 -5.26 4.19
C GLN A 66 -7.82 -4.63 2.83
N ARG A 67 -8.83 -3.97 2.24
CA ARG A 67 -8.67 -3.22 0.99
C ARG A 67 -7.67 -2.08 1.15
N GLY A 68 -7.79 -1.29 2.24
CA GLY A 68 -6.87 -0.20 2.52
C GLY A 68 -5.43 -0.67 2.71
N LEU A 69 -5.22 -1.79 3.43
CA LEU A 69 -3.91 -2.38 3.62
C LEU A 69 -3.32 -2.91 2.30
N SER A 70 -4.14 -3.55 1.47
CA SER A 70 -3.75 -4.04 0.15
C SER A 70 -3.30 -2.90 -0.77
N ASP A 71 -4.07 -1.82 -0.82
CA ASP A 71 -3.76 -0.64 -1.64
C ASP A 71 -2.48 0.07 -1.16
N LEU A 72 -2.31 0.22 0.15
CA LEU A 72 -1.11 0.79 0.74
C LEU A 72 0.13 -0.07 0.42
N ASN A 73 0.02 -1.39 0.55
CA ASN A 73 1.09 -2.31 0.20
C ASN A 73 1.43 -2.25 -1.29
N ALA A 74 0.44 -2.22 -2.18
CA ALA A 74 0.65 -2.07 -3.61
C ALA A 74 1.38 -0.76 -3.96
N HIS A 75 0.97 0.35 -3.35
CA HIS A 75 1.64 1.65 -3.51
C HIS A 75 3.08 1.62 -3.00
N HIS A 76 3.34 1.01 -1.83
CA HIS A 76 4.70 0.85 -1.32
C HIS A 76 5.57 -0.01 -2.24
N GLN A 77 5.04 -1.12 -2.75
CA GLN A 77 5.76 -1.98 -3.69
C GLN A 77 6.11 -1.23 -4.98
N LEU A 78 5.16 -0.48 -5.57
CA LEU A 78 5.41 0.34 -6.76
C LEU A 78 6.49 1.40 -6.50
N ARG A 79 6.47 2.06 -5.33
CA ARG A 79 7.50 3.02 -4.94
C ARG A 79 8.87 2.37 -4.78
N MET A 80 8.93 1.17 -4.18
CA MET A 80 10.17 0.42 -4.03
C MET A 80 10.74 0.01 -5.40
N VAL A 81 9.92 -0.54 -6.29
CA VAL A 81 10.34 -0.92 -7.65
C VAL A 81 10.82 0.30 -8.43
N ALA A 82 10.14 1.44 -8.33
CA ALA A 82 10.57 2.68 -8.98
C ALA A 82 11.92 3.18 -8.42
N ALA A 83 12.12 3.11 -7.10
CA ALA A 83 13.36 3.48 -6.44
C ALA A 83 14.53 2.56 -6.85
N GLU A 84 14.29 1.24 -6.87
CA GLU A 84 15.27 0.25 -7.34
C GLU A 84 15.66 0.50 -8.79
N ARG A 85 14.69 0.73 -9.69
CA ARG A 85 14.95 1.04 -11.09
C ARG A 85 15.75 2.33 -11.27
N ARG A 86 15.47 3.35 -10.46
CA ARG A 86 16.25 4.59 -10.44
C ARG A 86 17.69 4.33 -10.03
N ILE A 87 17.94 3.61 -8.93
CA ILE A 87 19.29 3.30 -8.46
C ILE A 87 20.05 2.48 -9.52
N GLN A 88 19.41 1.46 -10.07
CA GLN A 88 19.96 0.63 -11.14
C GLN A 88 20.39 1.49 -12.34
N ALA A 89 19.52 2.41 -12.80
CA ALA A 89 19.85 3.27 -13.93
C ALA A 89 21.06 4.17 -13.66
N HIS A 90 21.26 4.67 -12.43
CA HIS A 90 22.43 5.48 -12.09
C HIS A 90 23.71 4.64 -12.04
N GLN A 91 23.63 3.39 -11.56
CA GLN A 91 24.78 2.46 -11.58
C GLN A 91 25.18 2.11 -13.01
N GLU A 92 24.21 1.78 -13.87
CA GLU A 92 24.44 1.50 -15.28
C GLU A 92 25.02 2.72 -16.03
N ALA A 93 24.49 3.92 -15.74
CA ALA A 93 25.05 5.17 -16.24
C ALA A 93 26.52 5.32 -15.85
N TYR A 94 26.84 5.16 -14.57
CA TYR A 94 28.21 5.26 -14.07
C TYR A 94 29.15 4.30 -14.80
N THR A 95 28.78 3.01 -14.89
CA THR A 95 29.59 1.99 -15.56
C THR A 95 29.82 2.33 -17.03
N LEU A 96 28.77 2.65 -17.78
CA LEU A 96 28.88 3.03 -19.19
C LEU A 96 29.73 4.28 -19.39
N TYR A 97 29.63 5.24 -18.45
CA TYR A 97 30.41 6.46 -18.53
C TYR A 97 31.90 6.21 -18.30
N CYS A 98 32.26 5.36 -17.33
CA CYS A 98 33.64 4.93 -17.12
C CYS A 98 34.19 4.22 -18.36
N GLU A 99 33.44 3.26 -18.93
CA GLU A 99 33.84 2.59 -20.18
C GLU A 99 34.03 3.59 -21.34
N LEU A 100 33.19 4.62 -21.42
CA LEU A 100 33.32 5.67 -22.43
C LEU A 100 34.60 6.51 -22.23
N LEU A 101 34.97 6.80 -20.98
CA LEU A 101 36.21 7.53 -20.66
C LEU A 101 37.45 6.71 -21.00
N ASP A 102 37.45 5.41 -20.70
CA ASP A 102 38.56 4.52 -20.98
C ASP A 102 38.74 4.39 -22.50
N ALA A 103 37.65 4.16 -23.24
CA ALA A 103 37.66 4.10 -24.70
C ALA A 103 38.12 5.41 -25.36
N MET A 104 37.82 6.56 -24.75
CA MET A 104 38.29 7.86 -25.22
C MET A 104 39.83 7.99 -25.10
N GLN A 105 40.45 7.34 -24.12
CA GLN A 105 41.87 7.47 -23.81
C GLN A 105 42.75 6.43 -24.52
N GLU A 106 42.32 5.17 -24.60
CA GLU A 106 43.22 4.06 -24.91
C GLU A 106 43.38 3.74 -26.41
N SER A 107 42.33 3.83 -27.25
CA SER A 107 42.47 3.60 -28.70
C SER A 107 41.24 4.04 -29.52
N GLU A 108 41.37 4.17 -30.85
CA GLU A 108 40.19 4.36 -31.75
C GLU A 108 39.34 3.10 -31.92
N GLU A 109 39.92 1.92 -31.73
CA GLU A 109 39.21 0.64 -31.75
C GLU A 109 38.25 0.56 -30.56
N GLY A 110 36.97 0.24 -30.84
CA GLY A 110 35.93 0.10 -29.83
C GLY A 110 35.17 1.39 -29.49
N TRP A 111 35.68 2.59 -29.82
CA TRP A 111 34.99 3.85 -29.53
C TRP A 111 33.57 3.90 -30.11
N SER A 112 33.42 3.58 -31.40
CA SER A 112 32.12 3.67 -32.08
C SER A 112 31.08 2.73 -31.46
N GLU A 113 31.50 1.56 -31.00
CA GLU A 113 30.62 0.60 -30.34
C GLU A 113 30.17 1.12 -28.97
N ILE A 114 31.12 1.53 -28.12
CA ILE A 114 30.84 2.01 -26.76
C ILE A 114 30.02 3.30 -26.80
N TYR A 115 30.34 4.23 -27.70
CA TYR A 115 29.59 5.47 -27.89
C TYR A 115 28.15 5.19 -28.35
N SER A 116 27.94 4.29 -29.32
CA SER A 116 26.59 3.92 -29.76
C SER A 116 25.80 3.24 -28.65
N ARG A 117 26.42 2.28 -27.95
CA ARG A 117 25.81 1.57 -26.83
C ARG A 117 25.38 2.54 -25.72
N THR A 118 26.24 3.49 -25.36
CA THR A 118 25.96 4.50 -24.34
C THR A 118 24.80 5.41 -24.74
N LYS A 119 24.76 5.85 -26.00
CA LYS A 119 23.64 6.66 -26.52
C LYS A 119 22.33 5.88 -26.55
N ASP A 120 22.34 4.64 -26.97
CA ASP A 120 21.13 3.82 -27.04
C ASP A 120 20.62 3.45 -25.65
N TRP A 121 21.53 3.21 -24.70
CA TRP A 121 21.17 3.07 -23.29
C TRP A 121 20.51 4.35 -22.76
N TYR A 122 21.08 5.53 -23.02
CA TYR A 122 20.51 6.80 -22.57
C TYR A 122 19.10 7.04 -23.13
N LYS A 123 18.85 6.74 -24.41
CA LYS A 123 17.50 6.86 -25.00
C LYS A 123 16.47 6.01 -24.26
N LYS A 124 16.86 4.81 -23.81
CA LYS A 124 15.98 3.86 -23.13
C LYS A 124 15.78 4.19 -21.64
N ASN A 125 16.80 4.73 -20.98
CA ASN A 125 16.84 4.82 -19.52
C ASN A 125 16.83 6.24 -18.95
N ASN A 126 16.86 7.29 -19.78
CA ASN A 126 16.93 8.68 -19.29
C ASN A 126 15.78 9.06 -18.33
N LEU A 127 14.61 8.43 -18.46
CA LEU A 127 13.46 8.70 -17.60
C LEU A 127 13.66 8.25 -16.15
N TYR A 128 14.57 7.29 -15.92
CA TYR A 128 14.95 6.81 -14.60
C TYR A 128 16.08 7.63 -13.97
N LEU A 129 16.75 8.49 -14.75
CA LEU A 129 17.72 9.45 -14.23
C LEU A 129 17.00 10.69 -13.71
N GLY A 130 17.52 11.28 -12.64
CA GLY A 130 17.06 12.58 -12.19
C GLY A 130 17.40 13.67 -13.23
N PRO A 131 16.74 14.83 -13.13
CA PRO A 131 16.82 15.87 -14.17
C PRO A 131 18.24 16.39 -14.37
N GLU A 132 19.03 16.51 -13.29
CA GLU A 132 20.40 17.01 -13.40
C GLU A 132 21.32 15.93 -13.98
N THR A 133 21.22 14.70 -13.49
CA THR A 133 22.00 13.58 -14.04
C THR A 133 21.71 13.38 -15.51
N ARG A 134 20.44 13.48 -15.93
CA ARG A 134 20.05 13.34 -17.34
C ARG A 134 20.77 14.34 -18.24
N LEU A 135 20.75 15.62 -17.86
CA LEU A 135 21.38 16.69 -18.62
C LEU A 135 22.91 16.52 -18.62
N ALA A 136 23.48 16.28 -17.45
CA ALA A 136 24.91 16.07 -17.30
C ALA A 136 25.39 14.88 -18.13
N PHE A 137 24.69 13.74 -18.09
CA PHE A 137 25.02 12.54 -18.87
C PHE A 137 25.02 12.80 -20.36
N MET A 138 24.01 13.49 -20.88
CA MET A 138 23.95 13.86 -22.29
C MET A 138 25.10 14.78 -22.69
N VAL A 139 25.37 15.83 -21.89
CA VAL A 139 26.47 16.78 -22.13
C VAL A 139 27.81 16.06 -22.09
N SER A 140 28.03 15.17 -21.13
CA SER A 140 29.28 14.44 -20.99
C SER A 140 29.53 13.46 -22.14
N ILE A 141 28.51 12.77 -22.66
CA ILE A 141 28.64 11.95 -23.87
C ILE A 141 29.11 12.81 -25.06
N GLN A 142 28.49 13.97 -25.25
CA GLN A 142 28.84 14.88 -26.34
C GLN A 142 30.25 15.47 -26.15
N GLY A 143 30.59 15.81 -24.91
CA GLY A 143 31.91 16.30 -24.52
C GLY A 143 33.00 15.29 -24.79
N CYS A 144 32.77 14.00 -24.51
CA CYS A 144 33.74 12.94 -24.84
C CYS A 144 33.99 12.83 -26.35
N GLU A 145 32.94 12.85 -27.19
CA GLU A 145 33.13 12.82 -28.66
C GLU A 145 33.83 14.08 -29.16
N ARG A 146 33.44 15.24 -28.65
CA ARG A 146 34.06 16.52 -29.03
C ARG A 146 35.52 16.58 -28.63
N TYR A 147 35.85 16.16 -27.41
CA TYR A 147 37.23 16.04 -26.94
C TYR A 147 38.03 15.11 -27.85
N ARG A 148 37.48 13.94 -28.19
CA ARG A 148 38.14 12.96 -29.06
C ARG A 148 38.44 13.52 -30.46
N ILE A 149 37.49 14.23 -31.07
CA ILE A 149 37.69 14.85 -32.39
C ILE A 149 38.75 15.96 -32.34
N LEU A 150 38.74 16.77 -31.28
CA LEU A 150 39.58 17.96 -31.17
C LEU A 150 40.97 17.69 -30.58
N ARG A 151 41.21 16.55 -29.92
CA ARG A 151 42.47 16.27 -29.20
C ARG A 151 43.73 16.38 -30.06
N ALA A 152 43.62 16.23 -31.37
CA ALA A 152 44.74 16.30 -32.31
C ALA A 152 44.99 17.71 -32.86
N THR A 153 44.04 18.63 -32.75
CA THR A 153 44.04 19.92 -33.48
C THR A 153 43.79 21.14 -32.60
N ALA A 154 43.13 20.98 -31.46
CA ALA A 154 42.79 22.08 -30.56
C ALA A 154 43.91 22.39 -29.57
N ASP A 155 43.90 23.63 -29.06
CA ASP A 155 44.78 24.06 -27.98
C ASP A 155 44.44 23.33 -26.66
N HIS A 156 45.47 23.15 -25.82
CA HIS A 156 45.35 22.51 -24.52
C HIS A 156 44.33 23.21 -23.62
N THR A 157 44.22 24.54 -23.68
CA THR A 157 43.24 25.30 -22.89
C THR A 157 41.79 24.91 -23.22
N VAL A 158 41.48 24.74 -24.51
CA VAL A 158 40.17 24.29 -24.99
C VAL A 158 39.88 22.87 -24.54
N LEU A 159 40.87 21.97 -24.65
CA LEU A 159 40.72 20.57 -24.24
C LEU A 159 40.50 20.44 -22.72
N ASP A 160 41.18 21.25 -21.92
CA ASP A 160 41.00 21.27 -20.46
C ASP A 160 39.64 21.81 -20.06
N GLU A 161 39.12 22.82 -20.76
CA GLU A 161 37.77 23.34 -20.53
C GLU A 161 36.71 22.27 -20.83
N ILE A 162 36.81 21.57 -21.98
CA ILE A 162 35.91 20.46 -22.32
C ILE A 162 35.97 19.37 -21.25
N ARG A 163 37.19 18.99 -20.83
CA ARG A 163 37.38 17.95 -19.82
C ARG A 163 36.73 18.34 -18.50
N LYS A 164 36.89 19.58 -18.05
CA LYS A 164 36.39 20.03 -16.76
C LYS A 164 34.87 20.26 -16.77
N GLU A 165 34.37 21.02 -17.74
CA GLU A 165 33.00 21.53 -17.74
C GLU A 165 31.98 20.53 -18.30
N GLU A 166 32.40 19.67 -19.23
CA GLU A 166 31.51 18.72 -19.88
C GLU A 166 31.75 17.28 -19.43
N ILE A 167 33.01 16.84 -19.32
CA ILE A 167 33.34 15.44 -19.05
C ILE A 167 33.29 15.16 -17.53
N GLN A 168 34.05 15.89 -16.72
CA GLN A 168 34.18 15.57 -15.29
C GLN A 168 32.98 15.99 -14.43
N ARG A 169 32.16 16.94 -14.91
CA ARG A 169 31.05 17.51 -14.15
C ARG A 169 29.98 16.49 -13.75
N ILE A 170 29.85 15.39 -14.47
CA ILE A 170 28.82 14.40 -14.23
C ILE A 170 28.98 13.61 -12.93
N PHE A 171 30.22 13.31 -12.52
CA PHE A 171 30.49 12.47 -11.36
C PHE A 171 29.83 12.99 -10.06
N PRO A 172 30.04 14.26 -9.64
CA PRO A 172 29.39 14.75 -8.44
C PRO A 172 27.85 14.72 -8.53
N ILE A 173 27.29 14.90 -9.72
CA ILE A 173 25.84 14.90 -9.95
C ILE A 173 25.26 13.48 -9.83
N LEU A 174 25.91 12.50 -10.47
CA LEU A 174 25.54 11.08 -10.38
C LEU A 174 25.53 10.60 -8.93
N PHE A 175 26.53 10.99 -8.13
CA PHE A 175 26.59 10.59 -6.72
C PHE A 175 25.57 11.30 -5.85
N HIS A 176 25.25 12.57 -6.15
CA HIS A 176 24.30 13.34 -5.36
C HIS A 176 22.87 12.80 -5.51
N GLU A 177 22.41 12.53 -6.73
CA GLU A 177 21.02 12.12 -6.98
C GLU A 177 20.67 10.68 -6.53
N VAL A 178 21.68 9.88 -6.17
CA VAL A 178 21.54 8.52 -5.63
C VAL A 178 21.49 8.52 -4.09
N GLN A 179 21.79 9.65 -3.44
CA GLN A 179 21.72 9.74 -1.98
C GLN A 179 20.29 9.48 -1.50
N LEU A 180 20.12 8.47 -0.65
CA LEU A 180 18.84 8.20 0.00
C LEU A 180 18.57 9.31 1.02
N PRO A 181 17.30 9.77 1.15
CA PRO A 181 16.94 10.76 2.15
C PRO A 181 17.34 10.28 3.55
N SER A 182 17.85 11.19 4.37
CA SER A 182 18.32 10.85 5.71
C SER A 182 17.16 10.35 6.56
N ILE A 183 17.38 9.32 7.38
CA ILE A 183 16.32 8.75 8.25
C ILE A 183 15.76 9.81 9.21
N SER A 184 16.57 10.84 9.55
CA SER A 184 16.21 11.97 10.41
C SER A 184 15.16 12.94 9.84
N GLU A 185 14.96 12.99 8.52
CA GLU A 185 14.04 13.96 7.89
C GLU A 185 12.56 13.51 7.87
N ARG A 186 12.26 12.27 8.26
CA ARG A 186 10.88 11.72 8.25
C ARG A 186 10.02 12.06 9.46
N SER A 187 10.52 12.85 10.43
CA SER A 187 9.80 13.12 11.69
C SER A 187 8.90 14.36 11.68
N ASN A 188 8.70 15.02 10.54
CA ASN A 188 7.74 16.14 10.43
C ASN A 188 6.54 15.76 9.53
N PRO A 189 5.50 15.11 10.08
CA PRO A 189 4.21 15.08 9.43
C PRO A 189 3.55 16.46 9.61
N LEU A 190 3.24 17.11 8.48
CA LEU A 190 2.27 18.21 8.42
C LEU A 190 0.87 17.70 8.71
#